data_AF-A0A0H5CHE4-F1
#
_entry.id   AF-A0A0H5CHE4-F1
#
_cell.length_a   1.000
_cell.length_b   1.000
_cell.length_c   1.000
_cell.angle_alpha   90.00
_cell.angle_beta   90.00
_cell.angle_gamma   90.00
#
_symmetry.space_group_name_H-M   'P 1'
#
loop_
_entity.id
_entity.type
_entity.pdbx_description
1 polymer ?
#
loop_
_entity_poly.entity_id
_entity_poly.type
_entity_poly.pdbx_seq_one_letter_code
_entity_poly.pdbx_strand_id
1 'polypeptide(L)'
;MNDIDSIPSAHELRITDLGTPQAAWVVGAEHDETVGFTAEGSLPITGEQRGEPDQAVADWVSDVIEVEAVVFVADPVRPLVWLIRYTA
;
A
#
# COMPACT_ATOMS: atom_id res chain seq x y z
N MET A 1 -3.59 -26.32 2.63
CA MET A 1 -3.24 -24.89 2.69
C MET A 1 -4.50 -24.18 2.25
N ASN A 2 -5.17 -23.47 3.15
CA ASN A 2 -6.39 -22.75 2.81
C ASN A 2 -5.98 -21.58 1.92
N ASP A 3 -6.39 -21.63 0.64
CA ASP A 3 -6.50 -20.43 -0.20
C ASP A 3 -7.53 -19.53 0.49
N ILE A 4 -7.04 -18.56 1.26
CA ILE A 4 -7.90 -17.44 1.67
C ILE A 4 -8.04 -16.59 0.41
N ASP A 5 -9.17 -16.73 -0.28
CA ASP A 5 -9.49 -15.96 -1.50
C ASP A 5 -9.34 -14.47 -1.18
N SER A 6 -8.24 -13.89 -1.65
CA SER A 6 -7.92 -12.48 -1.39
C SER A 6 -8.61 -11.62 -2.45
N ILE A 7 -9.46 -10.70 -2.03
CA ILE A 7 -10.20 -9.81 -2.93
C ILE A 7 -9.28 -8.64 -3.33
N PRO A 8 -9.19 -8.30 -4.64
CA PRO A 8 -8.46 -7.12 -5.08
C PRO A 8 -9.11 -5.85 -4.57
N SER A 9 -8.31 -4.99 -3.93
CA SER A 9 -8.71 -3.65 -3.54
C SER A 9 -8.61 -2.68 -4.72
N ALA A 10 -9.37 -1.58 -4.67
CA ALA A 10 -9.13 -0.40 -5.51
C ALA A 10 -7.96 0.46 -4.98
N HIS A 11 -7.48 0.16 -3.78
CA HIS A 11 -6.38 0.86 -3.14
C HIS A 11 -5.02 0.29 -3.54
N GLU A 12 -4.05 1.18 -3.60
CA GLU A 12 -2.64 0.89 -3.83
C GLU A 12 -1.81 1.52 -2.72
N LEU A 13 -0.67 0.89 -2.45
CA LEU A 13 0.37 1.42 -1.59
C LEU A 13 1.52 1.94 -2.46
N ARG A 14 1.97 3.17 -2.20
CA ARG A 14 3.04 3.83 -2.95
C ARG A 14 4.09 4.41 -2.00
N ILE A 15 5.26 4.73 -2.53
CA ILE A 15 6.25 5.59 -1.87
C ILE A 15 6.42 6.88 -2.68
N THR A 16 6.27 8.04 -2.05
CA THR A 16 6.32 9.34 -2.75
C THR A 16 7.73 9.87 -2.99
N ASP A 17 8.63 9.73 -2.01
CA ASP A 17 9.93 10.44 -1.99
C ASP A 17 11.11 9.54 -1.57
N LEU A 18 11.17 8.33 -2.11
CA LEU A 18 12.24 7.36 -1.79
C LEU A 18 13.62 7.99 -2.02
N GLY A 19 14.51 7.80 -1.04
CA GLY A 19 15.86 8.38 -1.08
C GLY A 19 15.99 9.65 -0.23
N THR A 20 14.89 10.33 0.09
CA THR A 20 14.90 11.52 0.93
C THR A 20 14.56 11.21 2.40
N PRO A 21 14.83 12.13 3.34
CA PRO A 21 14.31 12.05 4.71
C PRO A 21 12.80 12.21 4.82
N GLN A 22 12.12 12.64 3.75
CA GLN A 22 10.67 12.84 3.70
C GLN A 22 9.93 11.65 3.08
N ALA A 23 10.63 10.55 2.79
CA ALA A 23 10.03 9.36 2.23
C ALA A 23 8.90 8.86 3.13
N ALA A 24 7.72 8.64 2.55
CA ALA A 24 6.55 8.11 3.24
C ALA A 24 5.90 7.01 2.40
N TRP A 25 5.38 6.02 3.10
CA TRP A 25 4.34 5.14 2.60
C TRP A 25 3.07 5.95 2.43
N VAL A 26 2.38 5.76 1.31
CA VAL A 26 1.09 6.41 1.04
C VAL A 26 0.14 5.35 0.52
N VAL A 27 -0.96 5.16 1.24
CA VAL A 27 -2.09 4.34 0.80
C VAL A 27 -3.14 5.26 0.20
N GLY A 28 -3.76 4.82 -0.89
CA GLY A 28 -4.84 5.55 -1.52
C GLY A 28 -5.44 4.80 -2.68
N ALA A 29 -6.61 5.24 -3.14
CA ALA A 29 -7.25 4.70 -4.32
C ALA A 29 -6.84 5.49 -5.58
N GLU A 30 -6.67 4.76 -6.69
CA GLU A 30 -6.69 5.40 -8.01
C GLU A 30 -8.15 5.63 -8.40
N HIS A 31 -8.54 6.90 -8.47
CA HIS A 31 -9.82 7.29 -9.05
C HIS A 31 -9.71 7.35 -10.58
N ASP A 32 -10.85 7.48 -11.27
CA ASP A 32 -10.94 7.64 -12.72
C ASP A 32 -9.83 8.55 -13.29
N GLU A 33 -9.46 8.34 -14.56
CA GLU A 33 -8.29 8.93 -15.26
C GLU A 33 -8.13 10.46 -15.13
N THR A 34 -9.17 11.17 -14.68
CA THR A 34 -9.20 12.62 -14.48
C THR A 34 -8.82 13.07 -13.07
N VAL A 35 -9.03 12.24 -12.05
CA VAL A 35 -8.79 12.58 -10.62
C VAL A 35 -7.43 12.03 -10.16
N GLY A 36 -7.02 10.88 -10.70
CA GLY A 36 -5.76 10.23 -10.34
C GLY A 36 -5.75 9.68 -8.92
N PHE A 37 -4.55 9.46 -8.37
CA PHE A 37 -4.37 8.85 -7.06
C PHE A 37 -4.71 9.82 -5.93
N THR A 38 -5.66 9.42 -5.07
CA THR A 38 -6.05 10.17 -3.88
C THR A 38 -5.51 9.45 -2.65
N ALA A 39 -4.61 10.13 -1.93
CA ALA A 39 -4.03 9.60 -0.70
C ALA A 39 -5.05 9.61 0.43
N GLU A 40 -5.18 8.48 1.12
CA GLU A 40 -6.07 8.28 2.28
C GLU A 40 -5.29 8.23 3.59
N GLY A 41 -4.04 7.79 3.54
CA GLY A 41 -3.15 7.78 4.69
C GLY A 41 -1.69 7.91 4.26
N SER A 42 -0.88 8.47 5.16
CA SER A 42 0.58 8.47 5.03
C SER A 42 1.28 8.01 6.30
N LEU A 43 2.37 7.25 6.12
CA LEU A 43 3.22 6.75 7.19
C LEU A 43 4.70 7.03 6.85
N PRO A 44 5.45 7.78 7.67
CA PRO A 44 6.85 8.05 7.41
C PRO A 44 7.70 6.77 7.32
N ILE A 45 8.59 6.70 6.33
CA ILE A 45 9.56 5.60 6.21
C ILE A 45 10.70 5.84 7.18
N THR A 46 10.86 4.92 8.13
CA THR A 46 12.05 4.89 8.99
C THR A 46 13.15 4.06 8.31
N GLY A 47 14.42 4.40 8.58
CA GLY A 47 15.59 4.12 7.72
C GLY A 47 15.78 2.71 7.14
N GLU A 48 15.23 1.66 7.77
CA GLU A 48 15.37 0.27 7.34
C GLU A 48 14.20 -0.24 6.46
N GLN A 49 13.07 0.48 6.39
CA GLN A 49 11.87 0.06 5.63
C GLN A 49 11.92 0.43 4.14
N ARG A 50 13.10 0.67 3.58
CA ARG A 50 13.25 1.10 2.19
C ARG A 50 13.21 -0.12 1.25
N GLY A 51 12.07 -0.33 0.62
CA GLY A 51 12.00 -1.12 -0.61
C GLY A 51 10.91 -2.17 -0.67
N GLU A 52 10.39 -2.63 0.47
CA GLU A 52 9.27 -3.58 0.56
C GLU A 52 8.45 -3.31 1.84
N PRO A 53 7.10 -3.39 1.77
CA PRO A 53 6.25 -3.21 2.94
C PRO A 53 6.38 -4.40 3.89
N ASP A 54 6.52 -4.10 5.18
CA ASP A 54 6.58 -5.09 6.25
C ASP A 54 5.21 -5.25 6.95
N GLN A 55 5.18 -6.07 8.01
CA GLN A 55 3.96 -6.29 8.78
C GLN A 55 3.43 -5.01 9.43
N ALA A 56 4.29 -4.09 9.87
CA ALA A 56 3.85 -2.84 10.47
C ALA A 56 3.15 -1.94 9.44
N VAL A 57 3.63 -1.93 8.19
CA VAL A 57 2.95 -1.27 7.08
C VAL A 57 1.63 -1.98 6.74
N ALA A 58 1.57 -3.32 6.79
CA ALA A 58 0.34 -4.08 6.56
C ALA A 58 -0.74 -3.78 7.62
N ASP A 59 -0.36 -3.77 8.90
CA ASP A 59 -1.26 -3.46 10.00
C ASP A 59 -1.79 -2.03 9.89
N TRP A 60 -0.91 -1.08 9.58
CA TRP A 60 -1.30 0.31 9.36
C TRP A 60 -2.24 0.47 8.16
N VAL A 61 -1.95 -0.16 7.01
CA VAL A 61 -2.83 -0.10 5.84
C VAL A 61 -4.19 -0.71 6.15
N SER A 62 -4.23 -1.84 6.87
CA SER A 62 -5.47 -2.52 7.24
C SER A 62 -6.37 -1.62 8.10
N ASP A 63 -5.78 -0.84 9.01
CA ASP A 63 -6.48 0.17 9.81
C ASP A 63 -7.01 1.32 8.94
N VAL A 64 -6.21 1.83 7.99
CA VAL A 64 -6.63 2.94 7.11
C VAL A 64 -7.81 2.55 6.21
N ILE A 65 -7.79 1.35 5.63
CA ILE A 65 -8.86 0.89 4.72
C ILE A 65 -9.95 0.06 5.43
N GLU A 66 -9.89 -0.03 6.76
CA GLU A 66 -10.86 -0.70 7.63
C GLU A 66 -11.13 -2.19 7.27
N VAL A 67 -10.06 -2.98 7.08
CA VAL A 67 -10.13 -4.44 6.81
C VAL A 67 -9.35 -5.25 7.84
N GLU A 68 -9.63 -6.56 7.94
CA GLU A 68 -8.98 -7.44 8.92
C GLU A 68 -7.48 -7.64 8.64
N ALA A 69 -7.12 -7.85 7.37
CA ALA A 69 -5.73 -8.05 6.96
C ALA A 69 -5.54 -7.72 5.47
N VAL A 70 -4.35 -7.21 5.14
CA VAL A 70 -3.93 -6.96 3.76
C VAL A 70 -2.69 -7.76 3.36
N VAL A 71 -2.59 -8.00 2.06
CA VAL A 71 -1.41 -8.55 1.39
C VAL A 71 -1.01 -7.58 0.27
N PHE A 72 0.29 -7.34 0.16
CA PHE A 72 0.87 -6.50 -0.86
C PHE A 72 1.42 -7.33 -2.02
N VAL A 73 1.02 -6.99 -3.23
CA VAL A 73 1.57 -7.57 -4.46
C VAL A 73 2.33 -6.48 -5.19
N ALA A 74 3.63 -6.65 -5.37
CA ALA A 74 4.44 -5.68 -6.09
C ALA A 74 3.91 -5.48 -7.52
N ASP A 75 3.77 -4.22 -7.93
CA ASP A 75 3.40 -3.88 -9.30
C ASP A 75 4.60 -4.18 -10.22
N PRO A 76 4.44 -5.03 -11.27
CA PRO A 76 5.55 -5.41 -12.14
C PRO A 76 6.01 -4.28 -13.06
N VAL A 77 5.24 -3.20 -13.19
CA VAL A 77 5.50 -2.05 -14.07
C VAL A 77 5.97 -0.84 -13.27
N ARG A 78 5.33 -0.57 -12.12
CA ARG A 78 5.60 0.61 -11.28
C ARG A 78 6.47 0.23 -10.08
N PRO A 79 7.78 0.57 -10.08
CA PRO A 79 8.61 0.33 -8.91
C PRO A 79 8.07 1.14 -7.73
N LEU A 80 8.12 0.55 -6.53
CA LEU A 80 7.63 1.17 -5.29
C LEU A 80 6.10 1.36 -5.24
N VAL A 81 5.37 0.60 -6.04
CA VAL A 81 3.92 0.49 -5.95
C VAL A 81 3.55 -0.95 -5.65
N TRP A 82 2.61 -1.13 -4.73
CA TRP A 82 2.04 -2.42 -4.37
C TRP A 82 0.53 -2.37 -4.50
N LEU A 83 -0.04 -3.35 -5.19
CA LEU A 83 -1.46 -3.61 -5.22
C LEU A 83 -1.88 -4.23 -3.89
N ILE A 84 -2.96 -3.71 -3.31
CA ILE A 84 -3.49 -4.21 -2.04
C ILE A 84 -4.54 -5.28 -2.32
N ARG A 85 -4.44 -6.40 -1.63
CA ARG A 85 -5.48 -7.42 -1.54
C ARG A 85 -5.84 -7.63 -0.09
N TYR A 86 -7.10 -7.94 0.21
CA TYR A 86 -7.53 -8.23 1.57
C TYR A 86 -8.36 -9.50 1.62
N THR A 87 -8.44 -10.09 2.80
CA THR A 87 -9.31 -11.24 3.08
C THR A 87 -10.66 -10.72 3.54
N ALA A 88 -11.75 -11.20 2.93
CA ALA A 88 -13.11 -10.87 3.34
C ALA A 88 -13.65 -11.80 4.42
#